data_AF-A0A930B2H9-F1
#
_entry.id   AF-A0A930B2H9-F1
#
_cell.length_a   1.000
_cell.length_b   1.000
_cell.length_c   1.000
_cell.angle_alpha   90.00
_cell.angle_beta   90.00
_cell.angle_gamma   90.00
#
_symmetry.space_group_name_H-M   'P 1'
#
loop_
_entity.id
_entity.type
_entity.pdbx_description
1 polymer ?
#
loop_
_entity_poly.entity_id
_entity_poly.type
_entity_poly.pdbx_seq_one_letter_code
_entity_poly.pdbx_strand_id
1 'polypeptide(L)'
;MTQEEVEKQEVDKRLAELGNEVDEYPSFKECESITTKDEKLKCFTDRLSKAYQDALNSQKLAIGDALNDTIKVTLVVNSEGVLSIKDIEASNNTLELLPDLEKILKDKTAGFEFVLTPAKKNQVNVTTEYVLPLVIDVK
;
A
#
# COMPACT_ATOMS: atom_id res chain seq x y z
N MET A 1 5.64 26.63 13.24
CA MET A 1 5.29 25.46 12.43
C MET A 1 3.91 25.71 11.88
N THR A 2 3.81 25.98 10.59
CA THR A 2 2.55 26.13 9.85
C THR A 2 1.89 24.76 9.66
N GLN A 3 0.59 24.72 9.39
CA GLN A 3 -0.11 23.46 9.07
C GLN A 3 0.54 22.72 7.88
N GLU A 4 1.05 23.48 6.92
CA GLU A 4 1.75 22.97 5.73
C GLU A 4 3.10 22.29 6.08
N GLU A 5 3.82 22.80 7.08
CA GLU A 5 5.06 22.18 7.58
C GLU A 5 4.80 20.88 8.35
N VAL A 6 3.64 20.74 9.01
CA VAL A 6 3.26 19.53 9.76
C VAL A 6 2.86 18.40 8.81
N GLU A 7 2.03 18.69 7.80
CA GLU A 7 1.68 17.71 6.76
C GLU A 7 2.93 17.26 5.99
N LYS A 8 3.78 18.20 5.59
CA LYS A 8 5.03 17.87 4.89
C LYS A 8 5.95 16.98 5.74
N GLN A 9 6.07 17.23 7.04
CA GLN A 9 6.92 16.44 7.93
C GLN A 9 6.35 15.03 8.18
N GLU A 10 5.03 14.90 8.27
CA GLU A 10 4.37 13.60 8.40
C GLU A 10 4.50 12.77 7.12
N VAL A 11 4.40 13.40 5.95
CA VAL A 11 4.62 12.70 4.69
C VAL A 11 6.10 12.35 4.47
N ASP A 12 7.06 13.22 4.82
CA ASP A 12 8.50 12.92 4.77
C ASP A 12 8.85 11.70 5.65
N LYS A 13 8.21 11.60 6.83
CA LYS A 13 8.36 10.44 7.72
C LYS A 13 7.76 9.17 7.08
N ARG A 14 6.57 9.26 6.49
CA ARG A 14 5.95 8.15 5.76
C ARG A 14 6.80 7.71 4.57
N LEU A 15 7.40 8.66 3.84
CA LEU A 15 8.33 8.42 2.73
C LEU A 15 9.59 7.67 3.18
N ALA A 16 10.18 8.07 4.31
CA ALA A 16 11.35 7.42 4.89
C ALA A 16 11.06 5.99 5.39
N GLU A 17 9.85 5.73 5.89
CA GLU A 17 9.41 4.41 6.32
C GLU A 17 9.07 3.47 5.15
N LEU A 18 8.87 4.03 3.95
CA LEU A 18 8.47 3.30 2.75
C LEU A 18 9.67 2.74 1.96
N GLY A 19 10.91 3.22 2.10
CA GLY A 19 12.10 2.61 1.48
C GLY A 19 12.97 3.56 0.66
N ASN A 20 13.81 3.00 -0.23
CA ASN A 20 14.88 3.71 -0.94
C ASN A 20 14.41 5.00 -1.64
N GLU A 21 15.18 6.08 -1.46
CA GLU A 21 14.95 7.35 -2.14
C GLU A 21 15.08 7.19 -3.67
N VAL A 22 13.99 7.54 -4.37
CA VAL A 22 13.84 7.47 -5.83
C VAL A 22 13.43 8.83 -6.40
N ASP A 23 13.75 9.06 -7.67
CA ASP A 23 13.37 10.28 -8.38
C ASP A 23 11.86 10.34 -8.63
N GLU A 24 11.24 9.21 -8.98
CA GLU A 24 9.79 9.08 -9.13
C GLU A 24 9.30 7.81 -8.42
N TYR A 25 8.28 7.96 -7.57
CA TYR A 25 7.57 6.84 -6.96
C TYR A 25 6.67 6.13 -7.96
N PRO A 26 6.39 4.83 -7.75
CA PRO A 26 5.45 4.13 -8.57
C PRO A 26 4.07 4.74 -8.38
N SER A 27 3.28 4.71 -9.43
CA SER A 27 1.95 5.30 -9.42
C SER A 27 1.02 4.55 -10.34
N PHE A 28 -0.25 4.50 -9.98
CA PHE A 28 -1.29 4.07 -10.91
C PHE A 28 -1.41 5.06 -12.06
N LYS A 29 -1.80 4.58 -13.24
CA LYS A 29 -2.09 5.44 -14.41
C LYS A 29 -3.02 6.61 -14.09
N GLU A 30 -4.02 6.38 -13.25
CA GLU A 30 -4.96 7.42 -12.79
C GLU A 30 -4.28 8.51 -11.94
N CYS A 31 -3.21 8.17 -11.22
CA CYS A 31 -2.42 9.08 -10.40
C CYS A 31 -1.30 9.78 -11.18
N GLU A 32 -1.06 9.45 -12.46
CA GLU A 32 0.03 10.06 -13.26
C GLU A 32 -0.20 11.55 -13.54
N SER A 33 -1.46 11.99 -13.49
CA SER A 33 -1.85 13.40 -13.59
C SER A 33 -1.29 14.27 -12.45
N ILE A 34 -0.88 13.65 -11.34
CA ILE A 34 -0.39 14.31 -10.14
C ILE A 34 1.09 14.65 -10.33
N THR A 35 1.43 15.93 -10.17
CA THR A 35 2.78 16.46 -10.42
C THR A 35 3.68 16.46 -9.19
N THR A 36 3.11 16.49 -7.98
CA THR A 36 3.87 16.46 -6.73
C THR A 36 4.14 15.02 -6.29
N LYS A 37 5.39 14.70 -5.95
CA LYS A 37 5.79 13.34 -5.52
C LYS A 37 4.97 12.86 -4.32
N ASP A 38 4.71 13.78 -3.41
CA ASP A 38 3.93 13.59 -2.18
C ASP A 38 2.52 13.09 -2.47
N GLU A 39 1.75 13.88 -3.20
CA GLU A 39 0.37 13.54 -3.58
C GLU A 39 0.31 12.31 -4.48
N LYS A 40 1.32 12.08 -5.32
CA LYS A 40 1.40 10.90 -6.19
C LYS A 40 1.58 9.63 -5.36
N LEU A 41 2.45 9.67 -4.35
CA LEU A 41 2.61 8.58 -3.40
C LEU A 41 1.39 8.40 -2.51
N LYS A 42 0.78 9.50 -2.05
CA LYS A 42 -0.48 9.45 -1.32
C LYS A 42 -1.55 8.76 -2.16
N CYS A 43 -1.74 9.16 -3.41
CA CYS A 43 -2.68 8.52 -4.33
C CYS A 43 -2.41 7.02 -4.51
N PHE A 44 -1.15 6.61 -4.66
CA PHE A 44 -0.75 5.21 -4.73
C PHE A 44 -1.12 4.43 -3.46
N THR A 45 -0.74 4.94 -2.29
CA THR A 45 -1.01 4.27 -1.01
C THR A 45 -2.50 4.26 -0.66
N ASP A 46 -3.24 5.36 -0.86
CA ASP A 46 -4.69 5.44 -0.62
C ASP A 46 -5.46 4.43 -1.49
N ARG A 47 -5.10 4.31 -2.78
CA ARG A 47 -5.75 3.37 -3.70
C ARG A 47 -5.56 1.92 -3.27
N LEU A 48 -4.34 1.55 -2.87
CA LEU A 48 -4.05 0.21 -2.36
C LEU A 48 -4.76 -0.06 -1.03
N SER A 49 -4.65 0.87 -0.08
CA SER A 49 -5.31 0.73 1.21
C SER A 49 -6.82 0.56 1.07
N LYS A 50 -7.45 1.38 0.22
CA LYS A 50 -8.88 1.27 -0.07
C LYS A 50 -9.21 -0.06 -0.73
N ALA A 51 -8.46 -0.46 -1.76
CA ALA A 51 -8.68 -1.71 -2.46
C ALA A 51 -8.58 -2.94 -1.55
N TYR A 52 -7.61 -2.96 -0.64
CA TYR A 52 -7.45 -4.02 0.34
C TYR A 52 -8.55 -3.97 1.39
N GLN A 53 -8.91 -2.80 1.92
CA GLN A 53 -10.03 -2.65 2.84
C GLN A 53 -11.35 -3.14 2.23
N ASP A 54 -11.66 -2.78 0.98
CA ASP A 54 -12.87 -3.26 0.29
C ASP A 54 -12.86 -4.80 0.14
N ALA A 55 -11.70 -5.39 -0.17
CA ALA A 55 -11.54 -6.84 -0.29
C ALA A 55 -11.71 -7.56 1.06
N LEU A 56 -11.21 -6.97 2.15
CA LEU A 56 -11.34 -7.52 3.50
C LEU A 56 -12.75 -7.33 4.07
N ASN A 57 -13.38 -6.17 3.84
CA ASN A 57 -14.77 -5.92 4.24
C ASN A 57 -15.79 -6.78 3.48
N SER A 58 -15.43 -7.29 2.30
CA SER A 58 -16.25 -8.28 1.61
C SER A 58 -16.21 -9.65 2.28
N GLN A 59 -15.29 -9.90 3.21
CA GLN A 59 -15.27 -11.12 3.99
C GLN A 59 -16.27 -11.07 5.14
N LYS A 60 -16.93 -12.20 5.36
CA LYS A 60 -17.78 -12.37 6.54
C LYS A 60 -16.91 -12.80 7.71
N LEU A 61 -16.79 -11.94 8.72
CA LEU A 61 -16.28 -12.37 10.02
C LEU A 61 -17.29 -13.31 10.68
N ALA A 62 -16.80 -14.07 11.66
CA ALA A 62 -17.66 -14.81 12.56
C ALA A 62 -18.64 -13.86 13.28
N ILE A 63 -19.86 -14.33 13.51
CA ILE A 63 -20.95 -13.50 14.02
C ILE A 63 -20.59 -12.96 15.41
N GLY A 64 -20.43 -11.63 15.52
CA GLY A 64 -20.14 -10.93 16.77
C GLY A 64 -18.68 -10.53 16.96
N ASP A 65 -17.79 -10.91 16.05
CA ASP A 65 -16.40 -10.49 16.06
C ASP A 65 -16.22 -9.20 15.25
N ALA A 66 -15.56 -8.21 15.86
CA ALA A 66 -15.07 -7.01 15.19
C ALA A 66 -13.55 -7.03 15.23
N LEU A 67 -12.92 -6.81 14.08
CA LEU A 67 -11.47 -6.76 13.97
C LEU A 67 -11.04 -5.32 13.68
N ASN A 68 -10.29 -4.76 14.62
CA ASN A 68 -9.56 -3.50 14.43
C ASN A 68 -8.08 -3.76 14.70
N ASP A 69 -7.29 -3.86 13.64
CA ASP A 69 -5.84 -4.11 13.74
C ASP A 69 -5.10 -3.38 12.62
N THR A 70 -3.80 -3.16 12.79
CA THR A 70 -2.93 -2.58 11.75
C THR A 70 -1.92 -3.62 11.32
N ILE A 71 -2.08 -4.12 10.10
CA ILE A 71 -1.13 -5.06 9.49
C ILE A 71 -0.11 -4.29 8.65
N LYS A 72 1.07 -4.87 8.43
CA LYS A 72 2.08 -4.33 7.52
C LYS A 72 2.17 -5.22 6.29
N VAL A 73 1.95 -4.64 5.11
CA VAL A 73 2.04 -5.35 3.84
C VAL A 73 3.28 -4.86 3.12
N THR A 74 4.26 -5.76 2.93
CA THR A 74 5.45 -5.47 2.15
C THR A 74 5.15 -5.72 0.68
N LEU A 75 5.14 -4.64 -0.10
CA LEU A 75 4.84 -4.60 -1.52
C LEU A 75 6.13 -4.41 -2.31
N VAL A 76 6.22 -5.05 -3.46
CA VAL A 76 7.31 -4.90 -4.42
C VAL A 76 6.74 -4.49 -5.75
N VAL A 77 7.25 -3.39 -6.31
CA VAL A 77 6.99 -2.96 -7.68
C VAL A 77 8.26 -3.19 -8.48
N ASN A 78 8.22 -4.11 -9.44
CA ASN A 78 9.38 -4.37 -10.27
C ASN A 78 9.60 -3.27 -11.33
N SER A 79 10.74 -3.29 -12.01
CA SER A 79 11.08 -2.33 -13.08
C SER A 79 10.17 -2.37 -14.32
N GLU A 80 9.30 -3.38 -14.41
CA GLU A 80 8.30 -3.55 -15.47
C GLU A 80 6.91 -3.00 -15.06
N GLY A 81 6.75 -2.53 -13.82
CA GLY A 81 5.48 -2.05 -13.30
C GLY A 81 4.53 -3.15 -12.81
N VAL A 82 5.06 -4.33 -12.50
CA VAL A 82 4.32 -5.42 -11.85
C VAL A 82 4.39 -5.24 -10.33
N LEU A 83 3.22 -5.23 -9.69
CA LEU A 83 3.08 -5.17 -8.24
C LEU A 83 2.88 -6.57 -7.67
N SER A 84 3.56 -6.87 -6.57
CA SER A 84 3.44 -8.13 -5.85
C SER A 84 3.58 -7.91 -4.35
N ILE A 85 2.98 -8.81 -3.55
CA ILE A 85 3.21 -8.86 -2.11
C ILE A 85 4.40 -9.77 -1.83
N LYS A 86 5.38 -9.25 -1.10
CA LYS A 86 6.54 -10.01 -0.61
C LYS A 86 6.29 -10.63 0.75
N ASP A 87 5.68 -9.87 1.67
CA ASP A 87 5.46 -10.29 3.05
C ASP A 87 4.25 -9.60 3.67
N ILE A 88 3.60 -10.23 4.64
CA ILE A 88 2.48 -9.66 5.40
C ILE A 88 2.70 -9.95 6.89
N GLU A 89 2.88 -8.89 7.67
CA GLU A 89 2.97 -8.97 9.12
C GLU A 89 1.61 -8.61 9.73
N ALA A 90 1.00 -9.56 10.45
CA ALA A 90 -0.28 -9.38 11.12
C ALA A 90 -0.25 -10.03 12.52
N SER A 91 -1.10 -9.55 13.43
CA SER A 91 -1.25 -10.15 14.75
C SER A 91 -1.86 -11.55 14.68
N ASN A 92 -1.54 -12.44 15.62
CA ASN A 92 -2.13 -13.78 15.67
C ASN A 92 -3.67 -13.74 15.66
N ASN A 93 -4.27 -12.82 16.43
CA ASN A 93 -5.72 -12.63 16.46
C ASN A 93 -6.31 -12.31 15.07
N THR A 94 -5.60 -11.50 14.28
CA THR A 94 -5.98 -11.16 12.91
C THR A 94 -5.90 -12.37 11.99
N LEU A 95 -4.88 -13.21 12.12
CA LEU A 95 -4.75 -14.45 11.35
C LEU A 95 -5.78 -15.52 11.77
N GLU A 96 -6.21 -15.54 13.03
CA GLU A 96 -7.27 -16.42 13.51
C GLU A 96 -8.65 -16.00 13.00
N LEU A 97 -8.95 -14.70 12.99
CA LEU A 97 -10.22 -14.15 12.48
C LEU A 97 -10.29 -14.09 10.95
N LEU A 98 -9.15 -13.90 10.28
CA LEU A 98 -9.01 -13.83 8.83
C LEU A 98 -7.93 -14.81 8.35
N PRO A 99 -8.18 -16.13 8.38
CA PRO A 99 -7.21 -17.13 7.92
C PRO A 99 -6.85 -16.99 6.43
N ASP A 100 -7.78 -16.46 5.63
CA ASP A 100 -7.58 -16.18 4.21
C ASP A 100 -6.95 -14.80 3.94
N LEU A 101 -6.54 -14.03 4.96
CA LEU A 101 -6.00 -12.67 4.83
C LEU A 101 -4.94 -12.57 3.73
N GLU A 102 -3.90 -13.41 3.82
CA GLU A 102 -2.80 -13.39 2.87
C GLU A 102 -3.29 -13.65 1.44
N LYS A 103 -4.17 -14.64 1.28
CA LYS A 103 -4.72 -15.01 -0.02
C LYS A 103 -5.52 -13.87 -0.62
N ILE A 104 -6.39 -13.23 0.17
CA ILE A 104 -7.23 -12.10 -0.26
C ILE A 104 -6.37 -10.93 -0.74
N LEU A 105 -5.34 -10.58 0.03
CA LEU A 105 -4.46 -9.48 -0.31
C LEU A 105 -3.63 -9.80 -1.57
N LYS A 106 -3.12 -11.03 -1.70
CA LYS A 106 -2.39 -11.48 -2.90
C LYS A 106 -3.29 -11.47 -4.14
N ASP A 107 -4.50 -12.03 -4.04
CA ASP A 107 -5.49 -12.04 -5.12
C ASP A 107 -5.85 -10.61 -5.55
N LYS A 108 -6.09 -9.71 -4.58
CA LYS A 108 -6.40 -8.31 -4.87
C LYS A 108 -5.22 -7.59 -5.51
N THR A 109 -3.99 -7.90 -5.09
CA THR A 109 -2.75 -7.31 -5.64
C THR A 109 -2.51 -7.74 -7.08
N ALA A 110 -2.73 -9.02 -7.39
CA ALA A 110 -2.61 -9.53 -8.75
C ALA A 110 -3.59 -8.83 -9.72
N GLY A 111 -4.73 -8.34 -9.22
CA GLY A 111 -5.66 -7.51 -10.01
C GLY A 111 -5.11 -6.15 -10.44
N PHE A 112 -3.98 -5.70 -9.89
CA PHE A 112 -3.30 -4.45 -10.24
C PHE A 112 -2.12 -4.64 -11.20
N GLU A 113 -2.00 -5.82 -11.80
CA GLU A 113 -0.95 -6.07 -12.78
C GLU A 113 -1.10 -5.12 -14.00
N PHE A 114 0.01 -4.56 -14.47
CA PHE A 114 0.10 -3.70 -15.66
C PHE A 114 -0.67 -2.35 -15.62
N VAL A 115 -1.19 -1.95 -14.46
CA VAL A 115 -1.83 -0.63 -14.26
C VAL A 115 -0.97 0.36 -13.49
N LEU A 116 0.31 0.03 -13.30
CA LEU A 116 1.28 0.80 -12.54
C LEU A 116 2.47 1.22 -13.40
N THR A 117 2.91 2.45 -13.19
CA THR A 117 4.19 2.95 -13.67
C THR A 117 5.24 2.63 -12.60
N PRO A 118 6.37 2.00 -12.95
CA PRO A 118 7.42 1.66 -11.98
C PRO A 118 8.10 2.90 -11.42
N ALA A 119 8.80 2.72 -10.29
CA ALA A 119 9.65 3.77 -9.76
C ALA A 119 10.80 4.07 -10.71
N LYS A 120 11.24 5.34 -10.75
CA LYS A 120 12.43 5.74 -11.51
C LYS A 120 13.52 6.26 -10.60
N LYS A 121 14.75 5.84 -10.86
CA LYS A 121 15.97 6.36 -10.24
C LYS A 121 16.98 6.65 -11.35
N ASN A 122 17.47 7.89 -11.40
CA ASN A 122 18.31 8.42 -12.47
C ASN A 122 17.74 8.17 -13.87
N GLN A 123 16.43 8.41 -14.06
CA GLN A 123 15.68 8.15 -15.31
C GLN A 123 15.61 6.68 -15.76
N VAL A 124 16.03 5.73 -14.90
CA VAL A 124 15.94 4.29 -15.16
C VAL A 124 14.87 3.68 -14.26
N ASN A 125 14.05 2.80 -14.81
CA ASN A 125 13.06 2.06 -14.02
C ASN A 125 13.79 1.13 -13.05
N VAL A 126 13.44 1.22 -11.77
CA VAL A 126 14.03 0.40 -10.71
C VAL A 126 12.96 -0.40 -10.00
N THR A 127 13.37 -1.56 -9.49
CA THR A 127 12.53 -2.33 -8.57
C THR A 127 12.58 -1.67 -7.20
N THR A 128 11.43 -1.45 -6.61
CA THR A 128 11.29 -0.83 -5.30
C THR A 128 10.40 -1.65 -4.39
N GLU A 129 10.69 -1.58 -3.11
CA GLU A 129 9.98 -2.27 -2.04
C GLU A 129 9.41 -1.23 -1.08
N TYR A 130 8.19 -1.47 -0.64
CA TYR A 130 7.40 -0.56 0.19
C TYR A 130 6.67 -1.30 1.28
N VAL A 131 6.72 -0.77 2.50
CA VAL A 131 5.92 -1.28 3.61
C VAL A 131 4.66 -0.43 3.73
N LEU A 132 3.51 -0.97 3.36
CA LEU A 132 2.22 -0.32 3.49
C LEU A 132 1.55 -0.73 4.82
N PRO A 133 1.43 0.19 5.80
CA PRO A 133 0.58 -0.07 6.96
C PRO A 133 -0.88 0.00 6.55
N LEU A 134 -1.60 -1.11 6.70
CA LEU A 134 -3.01 -1.23 6.39
C LEU A 134 -3.81 -1.36 7.69
N VAL A 135 -4.66 -0.36 7.95
CA VAL A 135 -5.64 -0.44 9.03
C VAL A 135 -6.81 -1.29 8.55
N ILE A 136 -7.02 -2.41 9.22
CA ILE A 136 -8.17 -3.30 9.03
C ILE A 136 -9.24 -2.87 10.03
N ASP A 137 -10.41 -2.52 9.51
CA ASP A 137 -11.62 -2.30 10.30
C ASP A 137 -12.73 -3.11 9.64
N VAL A 138 -13.00 -4.29 10.19
CA VAL A 138 -14.06 -5.20 9.70
C VAL A 138 -15.02 -5.43 10.85
N LYS A 139 -16.32 -5.29 10.56
CA LYS A 139 -17.43 -5.30 11.52
C LYS A 139 -18.48 -6.34 11.15
#